data_AF-A0A6I3UZH6-F1
#
_entry.id   AF-A0A6I3UZH6-F1
#
_cell.length_a   1.000
_cell.length_b   1.000
_cell.length_c   1.000
_cell.angle_alpha   90.00
_cell.angle_beta   90.00
_cell.angle_gamma   90.00
#
_symmetry.space_group_name_H-M   'P 1'
#
loop_
_entity.id
_entity.type
_entity.pdbx_description
1 polymer ?
#
loop_
_entity_poly.entity_id
_entity_poly.type
_entity_poly.pdbx_seq_one_letter_code
_entity_poly.pdbx_strand_id
1 'polypeptide(L)'
;IYAEEEELNMNPLNGALLALMAFVMTVPQIIFDGGMMKTVTSLKEGAVIADGWAMGNGVARFGTTGIFTAIIMAIVTVLIYRMCVKHNWVIKMPEAVPEGVSRGFTALVPGFVVAFV
;
A
#
# COMPACT_ATOMS: atom_id res chain seq x y z
N ILE A 1 1.64 -12.78 17.58
CA ILE A 1 2.93 -13.51 17.44
C ILE A 1 4.10 -12.53 17.32
N TYR A 2 4.67 -12.20 16.15
CA TYR A 2 5.88 -11.34 16.10
C TYR A 2 5.74 -9.94 16.72
N ALA A 3 4.56 -9.31 16.66
CA ALA A 3 4.32 -8.01 17.29
C ALA A 3 4.31 -8.09 18.83
N GLU A 4 3.80 -9.20 19.38
CA GLU A 4 3.76 -9.45 20.83
C GLU A 4 5.12 -9.93 21.35
N GLU A 5 5.85 -10.72 20.56
CA GLU A 5 7.19 -11.23 20.91
C GLU A 5 8.26 -10.14 20.95
N GLU A 6 8.13 -9.10 20.12
CA GLU A 6 9.08 -7.98 20.06
C GLU A 6 8.58 -6.74 20.83
N GLU A 7 7.49 -6.84 21.60
CA GLU A 7 6.82 -5.74 22.31
C GLU A 7 6.59 -4.49 21.43
N LEU A 8 6.31 -4.70 20.15
CA LEU A 8 6.14 -3.61 19.20
C LEU A 8 4.71 -3.07 19.30
N ASN A 9 4.57 -1.76 19.50
CA ASN A 9 3.27 -1.06 19.50
C ASN A 9 2.75 -0.94 18.06
N MET A 10 2.37 -2.08 17.47
CA MET A 10 1.88 -2.17 16.10
C MET A 10 0.38 -2.41 16.12
N ASN A 11 -0.37 -1.48 15.55
CA ASN A 11 -1.80 -1.69 15.36
C ASN A 11 -2.07 -2.58 14.12
N PRO A 12 -2.75 -3.73 14.26
CA PRO A 12 -3.09 -4.59 13.12
C PRO A 12 -3.96 -3.90 12.07
N LEU A 13 -4.85 -3.00 12.48
CA LEU A 13 -5.70 -2.22 11.58
C LEU A 13 -4.87 -1.31 10.68
N ASN A 14 -3.84 -0.65 11.22
CA ASN A 14 -2.93 0.17 10.42
C ASN A 14 -2.17 -0.67 9.39
N GLY A 15 -1.70 -1.86 9.78
CA GLY A 15 -1.05 -2.78 8.84
C GLY A 15 -1.97 -3.22 7.69
N ALA A 16 -3.24 -3.51 7.99
CA ALA A 16 -4.23 -3.87 6.97
C ALA A 16 -4.55 -2.70 6.03
N LEU A 17 -4.72 -1.49 6.57
CA LEU A 17 -5.00 -0.29 5.77
C LEU A 17 -3.81 0.11 4.90
N LEU A 18 -2.58 -0.02 5.41
CA LEU A 18 -1.36 0.20 4.63
C LEU A 18 -1.22 -0.84 3.49
N ALA A 19 -1.52 -2.10 3.75
CA ALA A 19 -1.49 -3.14 2.71
C ALA A 19 -2.52 -2.88 1.59
N LEU A 20 -3.71 -2.39 1.97
CA LEU A 20 -4.73 -1.98 1.00
C LEU A 20 -4.27 -0.77 0.17
N MET A 21 -3.68 0.23 0.81
CA MET A 21 -3.09 1.38 0.12
C MET A 21 -2.00 0.95 -0.86
N ALA A 22 -1.06 0.11 -0.41
CA ALA A 22 0.04 -0.40 -1.22
C ALA A 22 -0.47 -1.14 -2.46
N PHE A 23 -1.48 -1.99 -2.27
CA PHE A 23 -2.10 -2.70 -3.39
C PHE A 23 -2.75 -1.73 -4.38
N VAL A 24 -3.56 -0.76 -3.91
CA VAL A 24 -4.22 0.23 -4.78
C VAL A 24 -3.21 1.08 -5.56
N MET A 25 -2.08 1.45 -4.95
CA MET A 25 -0.99 2.16 -5.64
C MET A 25 -0.44 1.37 -6.83
N THR A 26 -0.43 0.04 -6.76
CA THR A 26 0.05 -0.81 -7.87
C THR A 26 -0.99 -1.08 -8.97
N VAL A 27 -2.25 -0.66 -8.78
CA VAL A 27 -3.33 -0.93 -9.73
C VAL A 27 -3.18 -0.17 -11.04
N PRO A 28 -2.94 1.16 -11.05
CA PRO A 28 -2.74 1.90 -12.29
C PRO A 28 -1.57 1.34 -13.10
N GLN A 29 -1.79 1.18 -14.39
CA GLN A 29 -0.79 0.78 -15.36
C GLN A 29 -0.17 2.03 -15.97
N ILE A 30 1.12 2.22 -15.71
CA ILE A 30 1.94 3.26 -16.31
C ILE A 30 2.86 2.56 -17.31
N ILE A 31 2.81 2.96 -18.59
CA ILE A 31 3.79 2.50 -19.58
C ILE A 31 4.71 3.69 -19.91
N PHE A 32 6.01 3.41 -19.89
CA PHE A 32 7.02 4.34 -20.36
C PHE A 32 7.18 4.15 -21.85
N ASP A 33 6.66 5.09 -22.64
CA ASP A 33 6.86 5.12 -24.08
C ASP A 33 7.59 6.42 -24.44
N GLY A 34 8.79 6.30 -25.01
CA GLY A 34 9.58 7.43 -25.49
C GLY A 34 10.01 8.48 -24.43
N GLY A 35 10.17 8.11 -23.16
CA GLY A 35 10.65 9.02 -22.11
C GLY A 35 9.57 9.85 -21.41
N MET A 36 8.29 9.61 -21.71
CA MET A 36 7.16 10.19 -20.99
C MET A 36 6.37 9.08 -20.29
N MET A 37 6.02 9.28 -19.01
CA MET A 37 5.05 8.42 -18.33
C MET A 37 3.69 8.65 -18.98
N LYS A 38 3.19 7.67 -19.74
CA LYS A 38 1.85 7.75 -20.33
C LYS A 38 0.96 6.69 -19.67
N THR A 39 -0.21 7.12 -19.26
CA THR A 39 -1.28 6.20 -18.85
C THR A 39 -1.65 5.34 -20.05
N VAL A 40 -1.73 4.02 -19.85
CA VAL A 40 -2.07 3.12 -20.95
C VAL A 40 -3.49 3.40 -21.39
N THR A 41 -3.65 3.91 -22.61
CA THR A 41 -4.95 4.06 -23.25
C THR A 41 -5.01 3.07 -24.42
N SER A 42 -5.55 1.88 -24.17
CA SER A 42 -5.80 0.88 -25.21
C SER A 42 -7.29 0.58 -25.25
N LEU A 43 -7.92 0.97 -26.37
CA LEU A 43 -9.32 0.69 -26.67
C LEU A 43 -9.43 -0.57 -27.53
N LYS A 44 -8.87 -1.70 -27.08
CA LYS A 44 -9.09 -2.99 -27.74
C LYS A 44 -10.40 -3.56 -27.25
N GLU A 45 -11.23 -4.01 -28.18
CA GLU A 45 -12.52 -4.66 -27.91
C GLU A 45 -12.29 -5.88 -26.99
N GLY A 46 -12.76 -5.79 -25.74
CA GLY A 46 -12.57 -6.81 -24.69
C GLY A 46 -11.61 -6.45 -23.55
N ALA A 47 -10.78 -5.40 -23.68
CA ALA A 47 -9.92 -4.88 -22.62
C ALA A 47 -9.75 -3.36 -22.78
N VAL A 48 -10.69 -2.60 -22.20
CA VAL A 48 -10.69 -1.14 -22.25
C VAL A 48 -9.75 -0.64 -21.15
N ILE A 49 -8.63 -0.03 -21.52
CA ILE A 49 -7.76 0.64 -20.54
C ILE A 49 -8.01 2.14 -20.66
N ALA A 50 -8.64 2.72 -19.63
CA ALA A 50 -8.93 4.15 -19.54
C ALA A 50 -8.02 4.76 -18.48
N ASP A 51 -7.18 5.72 -18.89
CA ASP A 51 -6.25 6.43 -18.01
C ASP A 51 -5.39 5.53 -17.10
N GLY A 52 -4.91 4.39 -17.65
CA GLY A 52 -4.07 3.44 -16.93
C GLY A 52 -4.86 2.46 -16.05
N TRP A 53 -6.18 2.59 -15.97
CA TRP A 53 -7.03 1.63 -15.28
C TRP A 53 -7.58 0.62 -16.29
N ALA A 54 -7.21 -0.65 -16.12
CA ALA A 54 -7.73 -1.75 -16.94
C ALA A 54 -9.17 -2.07 -16.54
N MET A 55 -10.12 -1.78 -17.43
CA MET A 55 -11.56 -1.93 -17.27
C MET A 55 -12.08 -3.10 -18.11
N GLY A 56 -12.77 -4.02 -17.44
CA GLY A 56 -13.61 -5.08 -18.04
C GLY A 56 -15.01 -5.02 -17.41
N ASN A 57 -15.45 -6.06 -16.70
CA ASN A 57 -16.64 -6.04 -15.83
C ASN A 57 -16.42 -5.29 -14.48
N GLY A 58 -15.44 -4.38 -14.45
CA GLY A 58 -14.88 -3.77 -13.25
C GLY A 58 -13.38 -3.52 -13.43
N VAL A 59 -12.69 -3.10 -12.37
CA VAL A 59 -11.22 -2.96 -12.40
C VAL A 59 -10.59 -4.36 -12.47
N ALA A 60 -9.97 -4.70 -13.60
CA ALA A 60 -9.49 -6.05 -13.88
C ALA A 60 -8.49 -6.57 -12.82
N ARG A 61 -7.71 -5.66 -12.22
CA ARG A 61 -6.71 -5.99 -11.20
C ARG A 61 -7.28 -6.13 -9.79
N PHE A 62 -8.53 -5.74 -9.54
CA PHE A 62 -9.23 -6.13 -8.31
C PHE A 62 -9.81 -7.56 -8.38
N GLY A 63 -9.84 -8.16 -9.58
CA GLY A 63 -10.25 -9.55 -9.77
C GLY A 63 -9.10 -10.55 -9.62
N THR A 64 -9.29 -11.75 -10.17
CA THR A 64 -8.33 -12.88 -10.11
C THR A 64 -6.92 -12.51 -10.57
N THR A 65 -6.80 -11.57 -11.49
CA THR A 65 -5.51 -11.12 -12.07
C THR A 65 -4.61 -10.45 -11.02
N GLY A 66 -5.17 -9.82 -9.98
CA GLY A 66 -4.39 -9.11 -8.96
C GLY A 66 -4.26 -9.83 -7.62
N ILE A 67 -4.89 -11.00 -7.42
CA ILE A 67 -4.88 -11.71 -6.13
C ILE A 67 -3.46 -12.05 -5.69
N PHE A 68 -2.64 -12.56 -6.60
CA PHE A 68 -1.26 -12.94 -6.28
C PHE A 68 -0.42 -11.71 -5.89
N THR A 69 -0.58 -10.61 -6.63
CA THR A 69 0.07 -9.33 -6.30
C THR A 69 -0.42 -8.79 -4.96
N ALA A 70 -1.72 -8.87 -4.65
CA ALA A 70 -2.28 -8.43 -3.38
C ALA A 70 -1.68 -9.21 -2.19
N ILE A 71 -1.51 -10.53 -2.31
CA ILE A 71 -0.90 -11.37 -1.27
C ILE A 71 0.55 -10.94 -1.02
N ILE A 72 1.35 -10.77 -2.09
CA ILE A 72 2.74 -10.33 -1.97
C ILE A 72 2.82 -8.96 -1.33
N MET A 73 2.03 -7.99 -1.81
CA MET A 73 2.04 -6.63 -1.27
C MET A 73 1.60 -6.59 0.19
N ALA A 74 0.62 -7.41 0.59
CA ALA A 74 0.20 -7.50 1.99
C ALA A 74 1.35 -7.99 2.91
N ILE A 75 2.06 -9.04 2.49
CA ILE A 75 3.19 -9.58 3.26
C ILE A 75 4.33 -8.55 3.33
N VAL A 76 4.72 -7.97 2.19
CA VAL A 76 5.80 -6.97 2.11
C VAL A 76 5.48 -5.75 2.95
N THR A 77 4.25 -5.23 2.86
CA THR A 77 3.82 -4.04 3.61
C THR A 77 3.87 -4.28 5.12
N VAL A 78 3.42 -5.44 5.60
CA VAL A 78 3.46 -5.77 7.03
C VAL A 78 4.89 -5.93 7.53
N LEU A 79 5.80 -6.47 6.70
CA LEU A 79 7.22 -6.58 7.03
C LEU A 79 7.91 -5.21 7.10
N ILE A 80 7.62 -4.31 6.16
CA ILE A 80 8.13 -2.94 6.16
C ILE A 80 7.58 -2.18 7.38
N TYR A 81 6.29 -2.32 7.67
CA TYR A 81 5.67 -1.73 8.85
C TYR A 81 6.36 -2.18 10.14
N ARG A 82 6.61 -3.50 10.28
CA ARG A 82 7.38 -4.05 11.40
C ARG A 82 8.79 -3.47 11.48
N MET A 83 9.51 -3.41 10.37
CA MET A 83 10.88 -2.89 10.33
C MET A 83 10.93 -1.44 10.82
N CYS A 84 10.00 -0.60 10.35
CA CYS A 84 9.92 0.81 10.73
C CYS A 84 9.64 0.97 12.23
N VAL A 85 8.69 0.22 12.78
CA VAL A 85 8.36 0.30 14.22
C VAL A 85 9.53 -0.23 15.07
N LYS A 86 10.16 -1.35 14.67
CA LYS A 86 11.31 -1.93 15.36
C LYS A 86 12.52 -1.00 15.43
N HIS A 87 12.78 -0.24 14.37
CA HIS A 87 13.88 0.73 14.33
C HIS A 87 13.53 2.11 14.92
N ASN A 88 12.39 2.25 15.60
CA ASN A 88 11.90 3.54 16.10
C ASN A 88 11.73 4.61 14.99
N TRP A 89 11.50 4.21 13.74
CA TRP A 89 11.14 5.12 12.64
C TRP A 89 9.66 5.49 12.73
N VAL A 90 9.25 6.01 13.88
CA VAL A 90 7.89 6.41 14.19
C VAL A 90 7.92 7.79 14.82
N ILE A 91 6.94 8.62 14.46
CA ILE A 91 6.80 9.96 15.03
C ILE A 91 6.18 9.83 16.42
N LYS A 92 6.99 10.02 17.46
CA LYS A 92 6.52 9.98 18.86
C LYS A 92 5.76 11.25 19.18
N MET A 93 4.49 11.10 19.54
CA MET A 93 3.65 12.20 20.02
C MET A 93 3.74 12.30 21.55
N PRO A 94 3.72 13.52 22.14
CA PRO A 94 3.66 13.70 23.59
C PRO A 94 2.33 13.22 24.17
N GLU A 95 2.31 12.92 25.47
CA GLU A 95 1.15 12.35 26.21
C GLU A 95 -0.12 13.21 26.13
N ALA A 96 -0.01 14.50 25.78
CA ALA A 96 -1.14 15.40 25.62
C ALA A 96 -2.01 15.09 24.38
N VAL A 97 -1.54 14.25 23.45
CA VAL A 97 -2.24 13.95 22.20
C VAL A 97 -3.06 12.66 22.33
N PRO A 98 -4.37 12.65 21.99
CA PRO A 98 -5.19 11.46 22.04
C PRO A 98 -4.60 10.30 21.22
N GLU A 99 -4.76 9.07 21.71
CA GLU A 99 -4.20 7.87 21.06
C GLU A 99 -4.60 7.74 19.58
N GLY A 100 -5.81 8.18 19.20
CA GLY A 100 -6.28 8.13 17.82
C GLY A 100 -5.40 8.92 16.84
N VAL A 101 -4.90 10.09 17.27
CA VAL A 101 -4.02 10.93 16.44
C VAL A 101 -2.58 10.40 16.49
N SER A 102 -2.10 9.99 17.66
CA SER A 102 -0.78 9.36 17.82
C SER A 102 -0.60 8.13 16.92
N ARG A 103 -1.63 7.28 16.83
CA ARG A 103 -1.65 6.11 15.94
C ARG A 103 -1.56 6.46 14.46
N GLY A 104 -2.20 7.56 14.03
CA GLY A 104 -2.14 8.01 12.64
C GLY A 104 -0.74 8.47 12.24
N PHE A 105 -0.08 9.25 13.09
CA PHE A 105 1.29 9.73 12.85
C PHE A 105 2.35 8.63 12.99
N THR A 106 2.10 7.64 13.84
CA THR A 106 2.95 6.44 13.95
C THR A 106 2.95 5.63 12.65
N ALA A 107 1.83 5.60 11.92
CA ALA A 107 1.71 4.90 10.63
C ALA A 107 2.19 5.72 9.42
N LEU A 108 2.47 7.02 9.59
CA LEU A 108 2.84 7.91 8.48
C LEU A 108 4.19 7.56 7.85
N VAL A 109 5.23 7.36 8.68
CA VAL A 109 6.57 7.00 8.19
C VAL A 109 6.56 5.62 7.53
N PRO A 110 5.97 4.57 8.13
CA PRO A 110 5.76 3.30 7.44
C PRO A 110 5.01 3.45 6.11
N GLY A 111 3.95 4.24 6.07
CA GLY A 111 3.18 4.48 4.84
C GLY A 111 4.00 5.16 3.74
N PHE A 112 4.88 6.09 4.11
CA PHE A 112 5.80 6.71 3.17
C PHE A 112 6.80 5.70 2.61
N VAL A 113 7.41 4.87 3.45
CA VAL A 113 8.34 3.82 3.01
C VAL A 113 7.66 2.82 2.09
N VAL A 114 6.43 2.43 2.42
CA VAL A 114 5.61 1.53 1.59
C VAL A 114 5.24 2.16 0.25
N ALA A 115 4.95 3.47 0.20
CA ALA A 115 4.64 4.16 -1.05
C ALA A 115 5.84 4.30 -2.00
N PHE A 116 7.07 4.21 -1.47
CA PHE A 116 8.30 4.24 -2.27
C PHE A 116 8.69 2.89 -2.87
N VAL A 117 8.12 1.79 -2.37
CA VAL A 117 8.39 0.41 -2.81
C VAL A 117 7.34 -0.04 -3.81
#